data_AF-A0A8C8ZUL3-F1
#
_entry.id   AF-A0A8C8ZUL3-F1
#
_cell.length_a   1.000
_cell.length_b   1.000
_cell.length_c   1.000
_cell.angle_alpha   90.00
_cell.angle_beta   90.00
_cell.angle_gamma   90.00
#
_symmetry.space_group_name_H-M   'P 1'
#
loop_
_entity.id
_entity.type
_entity.pdbx_description
1 polymer ?
#
loop_
_entity_poly.entity_id
_entity_poly.type
_entity_poly.pdbx_seq_one_letter_code
_entity_poly.pdbx_strand_id
1 'polypeptide(L)'
;MKTPWKVLLGLLGAAALVTIITVPVVLLNKGTDDAAADSRSTYTLTDYLKSTFKLKSYSLRWFSDHEYLYKQENNILLFNAEYGNSSMFLENSTFHMAQWIFLSFLKCSLPWLLFSLL
;
A
#
# COMPACT_ATOMS: atom_id res chain seq x y z
N MET A 1 -33.67 -46.47 -47.42
CA MET A 1 -32.58 -45.48 -47.50
C MET A 1 -32.76 -44.28 -46.53
N LYS A 2 -33.51 -44.39 -45.42
CA LYS A 2 -33.85 -43.24 -44.54
C LYS A 2 -33.05 -43.17 -43.23
N THR A 3 -32.35 -44.24 -42.86
CA THR A 3 -31.58 -44.35 -41.61
C THR A 3 -30.19 -43.69 -41.62
N PRO A 4 -29.36 -43.76 -42.69
CA PRO A 4 -27.99 -43.23 -42.61
C PRO A 4 -27.95 -41.69 -42.55
N TRP A 5 -28.91 -41.02 -43.19
CA TRP A 5 -28.99 -39.56 -43.19
C TRP A 5 -29.30 -38.96 -41.81
N LYS A 6 -30.16 -39.63 -41.03
CA LYS A 6 -30.48 -39.21 -39.66
C LYS A 6 -29.30 -39.39 -38.71
N VAL A 7 -28.53 -40.46 -38.89
CA VAL A 7 -27.31 -40.72 -38.11
C VAL A 7 -26.23 -39.68 -38.45
N LEU A 8 -26.06 -39.34 -39.72
CA LEU A 8 -25.12 -38.31 -40.17
C LEU A 8 -25.45 -36.93 -39.57
N LEU A 9 -26.72 -36.54 -39.59
CA LEU A 9 -27.17 -35.27 -38.99
C LEU A 9 -27.02 -35.25 -37.47
N GLY A 10 -27.28 -36.37 -36.79
CA GLY A 10 -27.04 -36.50 -35.35
C GLY A 10 -25.56 -36.36 -34.98
N LEU A 11 -24.68 -36.99 -35.75
CA LEU A 11 -23.23 -36.91 -35.54
C LEU A 11 -22.71 -35.48 -35.78
N LEU A 12 -23.22 -34.81 -36.81
CA LEU A 12 -22.87 -33.42 -37.13
C LEU A 12 -23.30 -32.46 -36.01
N GLY A 13 -24.52 -32.65 -35.48
CA GLY A 13 -25.03 -31.84 -34.36
C GLY A 13 -24.21 -32.04 -33.07
N ALA A 14 -23.82 -33.28 -32.76
CA ALA A 14 -22.96 -33.58 -31.62
C ALA A 14 -21.57 -32.94 -31.75
N ALA A 15 -20.95 -33.05 -32.94
CA ALA A 15 -19.66 -32.42 -33.21
C ALA A 15 -19.73 -30.89 -33.06
N ALA A 16 -20.77 -30.26 -33.59
CA ALA A 16 -20.98 -28.82 -33.49
C ALA A 16 -21.11 -28.37 -32.02
N LEU A 17 -21.86 -29.11 -31.20
CA LEU A 17 -22.02 -28.80 -29.78
C LEU A 17 -20.69 -28.88 -29.01
N VAL A 18 -19.88 -29.90 -29.28
CA VAL A 18 -18.55 -30.03 -28.68
C VAL A 18 -17.68 -28.85 -29.05
N THR A 19 -17.64 -28.44 -30.32
CA THR A 19 -16.85 -27.28 -30.74
C THR A 19 -17.32 -25.97 -30.12
N ILE A 20 -18.63 -25.76 -29.95
CA ILE A 20 -19.16 -24.54 -29.32
C ILE A 20 -18.71 -24.41 -27.86
N ILE A 21 -18.52 -25.53 -27.15
CA ILE A 21 -18.06 -25.52 -25.75
C ILE A 21 -16.54 -25.44 -25.68
N THR A 22 -15.82 -26.20 -26.51
CA THR A 22 -14.35 -26.29 -26.41
C THR A 22 -13.64 -25.06 -26.93
N VAL A 23 -14.16 -24.40 -27.98
CA VAL A 23 -13.52 -23.22 -28.58
C VAL A 23 -13.40 -22.05 -27.59
N PRO A 24 -14.46 -21.64 -26.85
CA PRO A 24 -14.34 -20.62 -25.82
C PRO A 24 -13.37 -20.99 -24.70
N VAL A 25 -13.37 -22.25 -24.25
CA VAL A 25 -12.46 -22.72 -23.18
C VAL A 25 -11.00 -22.64 -23.61
N VAL A 26 -10.70 -23.07 -24.83
CA VAL A 26 -9.35 -22.98 -25.40
C VAL A 26 -8.94 -21.53 -25.64
N LEU A 27 -9.85 -20.67 -26.13
CA LEU A 27 -9.58 -19.23 -26.30
C LEU A 27 -9.32 -18.52 -24.97
N LEU A 28 -10.08 -18.85 -23.91
CA LEU A 28 -9.89 -18.31 -22.57
C LEU A 28 -8.56 -18.77 -21.96
N ASN A 29 -8.21 -20.05 -22.12
CA ASN A 29 -6.94 -20.59 -21.60
C ASN A 29 -5.73 -20.20 -22.45
N LYS A 30 -5.89 -19.88 -23.73
CA LYS A 30 -4.77 -19.41 -24.57
C LYS A 30 -4.28 -18.02 -24.14
N GLY A 31 -5.16 -17.19 -23.55
CA GLY A 31 -4.78 -15.90 -22.97
C GLY A 31 -3.93 -16.01 -21.68
N THR A 32 -3.92 -17.18 -21.04
CA THR A 32 -3.04 -17.43 -19.88
C THR A 32 -1.60 -17.78 -20.27
N ASP A 33 -1.35 -18.16 -21.53
CA ASP A 33 0.00 -18.49 -22.02
C ASP A 33 0.89 -17.23 -22.07
N ASP A 34 0.30 -16.09 -22.46
CA ASP A 34 0.98 -14.79 -22.46
C ASP A 34 1.09 -14.20 -21.04
N ALA A 35 0.18 -14.55 -20.14
CA ALA A 35 0.26 -14.20 -18.72
C ALA A 35 1.38 -14.98 -17.99
N ALA A 36 1.74 -16.17 -18.47
CA ALA A 36 2.87 -16.93 -17.95
C ALA A 36 4.24 -16.30 -18.29
N ALA A 37 4.29 -15.36 -19.24
CA ALA A 37 5.49 -14.61 -19.60
C ALA A 37 5.68 -13.32 -18.77
N ASP A 38 4.66 -12.90 -17.99
CA ASP A 38 4.82 -11.74 -17.12
C ASP A 38 5.58 -12.14 -15.84
N SER A 39 6.89 -11.89 -15.85
CA SER A 39 7.78 -12.10 -14.69
C SER A 39 7.47 -11.21 -13.49
N ARG A 40 6.51 -10.28 -13.61
CA ARG A 40 6.12 -9.39 -12.52
C ARG A 40 5.30 -10.16 -11.49
N SER A 41 5.77 -10.14 -10.24
CA SER A 41 5.01 -10.64 -9.09
C SER A 41 3.65 -9.93 -9.00
N THR A 42 2.56 -10.67 -9.15
CA THR A 42 1.20 -10.15 -8.91
C THR A 42 1.00 -9.88 -7.43
N TYR A 43 0.42 -8.73 -7.10
CA TYR A 43 0.05 -8.40 -5.72
C TYR A 43 -1.00 -9.39 -5.20
N THR A 44 -0.68 -10.08 -4.09
CA THR A 44 -1.59 -11.05 -3.48
C THR A 44 -2.44 -10.41 -2.38
N LEU A 45 -3.60 -11.01 -2.09
CA LEU A 45 -4.42 -10.60 -0.94
C LEU A 45 -3.65 -10.73 0.38
N THR A 46 -2.77 -11.73 0.47
CA THR A 46 -1.88 -11.90 1.63
C THR A 46 -0.90 -10.75 1.79
N ASP A 47 -0.42 -10.13 0.71
CA ASP A 47 0.47 -8.97 0.78
C ASP A 47 -0.24 -7.72 1.31
N TYR A 48 -1.52 -7.57 0.95
CA TYR A 48 -2.38 -6.52 1.49
C TYR A 48 -2.61 -6.72 3.00
N LEU A 49 -2.94 -7.95 3.42
CA LEU A 49 -3.26 -8.27 4.80
C LEU A 49 -2.04 -8.31 5.73
N LYS A 50 -0.88 -8.78 5.25
CA LYS A 50 0.37 -8.82 6.03
C LYS A 50 1.01 -7.45 6.23
N SER A 51 0.51 -6.40 5.56
CA SER A 51 1.15 -5.08 5.55
C SER A 51 2.61 -5.12 5.08
N THR A 52 2.95 -6.06 4.19
CA THR A 52 4.31 -6.20 3.63
C THR A 52 4.71 -4.93 2.87
N PHE A 53 3.74 -4.32 2.17
CA PHE A 53 3.92 -3.07 1.45
C PHE A 53 3.16 -1.97 2.19
N LYS A 54 3.87 -1.23 3.06
CA LYS A 54 3.30 -0.04 3.71
C LYS A 54 3.63 1.19 2.89
N LEU A 55 2.60 1.96 2.55
CA LEU A 55 2.78 3.32 2.07
C LEU A 55 3.44 4.13 3.19
N LYS A 56 4.63 4.66 2.90
CA LYS A 56 5.32 5.56 3.81
C LYS A 56 4.88 6.99 3.52
N SER A 57 4.03 7.54 4.39
CA SER A 57 3.69 8.95 4.33
C SER A 57 4.78 9.75 5.02
N TYR A 58 5.27 10.77 4.33
CA TYR A 58 6.20 11.74 4.89
C TYR A 58 5.42 13.03 5.15
N SER A 59 5.33 13.44 6.41
CA SER A 59 4.74 14.72 6.77
C SER A 59 5.71 15.84 6.43
N LEU A 60 5.65 16.34 5.19
CA LEU A 60 6.44 17.45 4.71
C LEU A 60 5.71 18.77 5.00
N ARG A 61 6.41 19.73 5.59
CA ARG A 61 5.87 21.06 5.90
C ARG A 61 6.80 22.12 5.33
N TRP A 62 6.29 22.96 4.45
CA TRP A 62 7.02 24.11 3.94
C TRP A 62 7.34 25.10 5.05
N PHE A 63 8.60 25.57 5.06
CA PHE A 63 9.10 26.61 5.94
C PHE A 63 9.35 27.91 5.16
N SER A 64 9.89 27.78 3.94
CA SER A 64 10.08 28.84 2.95
C SER A 64 9.83 28.28 1.55
N ASP A 65 9.93 29.10 0.50
CA ASP A 65 9.71 28.71 -0.89
C ASP A 65 10.68 27.59 -1.35
N HIS A 66 11.90 27.60 -0.83
CA HIS A 66 12.95 26.62 -1.14
C HIS A 66 13.26 25.66 0.01
N GLU A 67 12.60 25.78 1.16
CA GLU A 67 12.95 25.01 2.35
C GLU A 67 11.73 24.32 2.96
N TYR A 68 11.88 23.05 3.28
CA TYR A 68 10.85 22.28 3.95
C TYR A 68 11.40 21.47 5.12
N LEU A 69 10.55 21.31 6.12
CA LEU A 69 10.78 20.43 7.25
C LEU A 69 10.21 19.05 6.94
N TYR A 70 10.93 18.01 7.34
CA TYR A 70 10.44 16.64 7.32
C TYR A 70 10.93 15.87 8.54
N LYS A 71 10.15 14.85 8.93
CA LYS A 71 10.48 13.98 10.06
C LYS A 71 11.25 12.76 9.57
N GLN A 72 12.41 12.51 10.15
CA GLN A 72 13.22 11.31 9.93
C GLN A 72 13.66 10.76 11.28
N GLU A 73 13.30 9.50 11.57
CA GLU A 73 13.78 8.79 12.77
C GLU A 73 13.62 9.61 14.07
N ASN A 74 12.48 10.30 14.20
CA ASN A 74 12.12 11.23 15.28
C ASN A 74 12.89 12.55 15.37
N ASN A 75 13.85 12.79 14.48
CA ASN A 75 14.43 14.11 14.26
C ASN A 75 13.59 14.90 13.26
N ILE A 76 13.62 16.22 13.39
CA ILE A 76 13.11 17.15 12.38
C ILE A 76 14.32 17.71 11.65
N LEU A 77 14.37 17.49 10.33
CA LEU A 77 15.40 18.04 9.47
C LEU A 77 14.82 19.17 8.62
N LEU A 78 15.65 20.17 8.38
CA LEU A 78 15.40 21.21 7.39
C LEU A 78 16.11 20.81 6.11
N PHE A 79 15.35 20.69 5.02
CA PHE A 79 15.88 20.41 3.70
C PHE A 79 15.76 21.66 2.83
N ASN A 80 16.85 22.01 2.16
CA ASN A 80 16.86 23.04 1.15
C ASN A 80 16.75 22.39 -0.24
N ALA A 81 15.64 22.67 -0.93
CA ALA A 81 15.31 22.12 -2.24
C ALA A 81 16.09 22.75 -3.40
N GLU A 82 16.71 23.91 -3.19
CA GLU A 82 17.54 24.59 -4.19
C GLU A 82 18.94 23.98 -4.27
N TYR A 83 19.58 23.79 -3.11
CA TYR A 83 20.95 23.27 -3.02
C TYR A 83 21.02 21.75 -2.76
N GLY A 84 19.90 21.12 -2.39
CA GLY A 84 19.83 19.68 -2.10
C GLY A 84 20.45 19.27 -0.76
N ASN A 85 20.71 20.22 0.14
CA ASN A 85 21.35 20.00 1.42
C ASN A 85 20.33 19.89 2.55
N SER A 86 20.64 19.08 3.56
CA SER A 86 19.86 18.98 4.80
C SER A 86 20.67 19.37 6.01
N SER A 87 20.01 19.98 6.99
CA SER A 87 20.55 20.24 8.32
C SER A 87 19.58 19.72 9.39
N MET A 88 20.12 19.37 10.56
CA MET A 88 19.28 18.97 11.69
C MET A 88 18.67 20.21 12.33
N PHE A 89 17.35 20.33 12.28
CA PHE A 89 16.62 21.45 12.87
C PHE A 89 16.30 21.17 14.34
N LEU A 90 15.71 20.02 14.64
CA LEU A 90 15.36 19.58 16.00
C LEU A 90 15.75 18.11 16.20
N GLU A 91 16.47 17.83 17.27
CA GLU A 91 16.87 16.47 17.65
C GLU A 91 15.79 15.79 18.50
N ASN A 92 15.71 14.47 18.40
CA ASN A 92 14.88 13.63 19.27
C ASN A 92 15.16 13.88 20.78
N SER A 93 16.42 14.15 21.13
CA SER A 93 16.84 14.48 22.51
C SER A 93 16.09 15.70 23.07
N THR A 94 15.86 16.71 22.24
CA THR A 94 15.16 17.94 22.61
C THR A 94 13.68 17.66 22.92
N PHE A 95 13.04 16.79 22.15
CA PHE A 95 11.66 16.35 22.43
C PHE A 95 11.57 15.59 23.74
N HIS A 96 12.49 14.66 23.99
CA HIS A 96 12.56 13.93 25.26
C HIS A 96 12.76 14.88 26.44
N MET A 97 13.66 15.85 26.33
CA MET A 97 13.89 16.84 27.36
C MET A 97 12.64 17.68 27.63
N ALA A 98 11.99 18.20 26.59
CA ALA A 98 10.78 19.00 26.72
C ALA A 98 9.63 18.21 27.39
N GLN A 99 9.45 16.95 26.99
CA GLN A 99 8.47 16.06 27.61
C GLN A 99 8.78 15.82 29.09
N TRP A 100 10.04 15.58 29.43
CA TRP A 100 10.46 15.40 30.82
C TRP A 100 10.19 16.65 31.67
N ILE A 101 10.55 17.84 31.17
CA ILE A 101 10.31 19.12 31.85
C ILE A 101 8.81 19.30 32.09
N PHE A 102 7.99 19.10 31.06
CA PHE A 102 6.54 19.25 31.16
C PHE A 102 5.92 18.29 32.19
N LEU A 103 6.30 17.00 32.15
CA LEU A 103 5.82 16.01 33.11
C LEU A 103 6.28 16.32 34.54
N SER A 104 7.50 16.82 34.70
CA SER A 104 8.05 17.20 36.00
C SER A 104 7.29 18.40 36.59
N PHE A 105 7.00 19.40 35.75
CA PHE A 105 6.17 20.53 36.13
C PHE A 105 4.77 20.09 36.55
N LEU A 106 4.11 19.28 35.71
CA LEU A 106 2.75 18.80 35.97
C LEU A 106 2.67 17.99 37.26
N LYS A 107 3.67 17.14 37.53
CA LYS A 107 3.76 16.34 38.76
C LYS A 107 3.98 17.21 40.00
N CYS A 108 4.72 18.31 39.86
CA CYS A 108 4.95 19.25 40.95
C CYS A 108 3.73 20.14 41.24
N SER A 109 2.97 20.52 40.22
CA SER A 109 1.79 21.39 40.36
C SER A 109 0.50 20.65 40.74
N LEU A 110 0.37 19.36 40.40
CA LEU A 110 -0.84 18.57 40.66
C LEU A 110 -1.34 18.60 42.12
N PRO A 111 -0.46 18.47 43.14
CA PRO A 111 -0.89 18.50 44.54
C PRO A 111 -1.51 19.84 44.96
N TRP A 112 -0.97 20.95 44.46
CA TRP A 112 -1.47 22.30 44.75
C TRP A 112 -2.82 22.56 44.09
N LEU A 113 -3.00 22.11 42.85
CA LEU A 113 -4.27 22.21 42.14
C LEU A 113 -5.37 21.38 42.83
N LEU A 114 -5.03 20.18 43.29
CA LEU A 114 -5.97 19.32 44.04
C LEU A 114 -6.35 19.92 45.40
N PHE A 115 -5.41 20.57 46.09
CA PHE A 115 -5.68 21.25 47.36
C PHE A 115 -6.58 22.48 47.20
N SER A 116 -6.51 23.18 46.06
CA SER A 116 -7.36 24.36 45.79
C SER A 116 -8.81 24.03 45.40
N LEU A 117 -9.09 22.75 45.10
CA LEU A 117 -10.41 22.25 44.67
C LEU A 117 -11.19 21.57 45.81
N LEU A 118 -10.58 21.45 47.00
CA LEU A 118 -11.09 20.75 48.18
C LEU A 118 -11.38 21.74 49.30
#